data_AF-A0A9Y2IQ71-F1
#
_entry.id   AF-A0A9Y2IQ71-F1
#
_cell.length_a   1.000
_cell.length_b   1.000
_cell.length_c   1.000
_cell.angle_alpha   90.00
_cell.angle_beta   90.00
_cell.angle_gamma   90.00
#
_symmetry.space_group_name_H-M   'P 1'
#
loop_
_entity.id
_entity.type
_entity.pdbx_description
1 polymer ?
#
loop_
_entity_poly.entity_id
_entity_poly.type
_entity_poly.pdbx_seq_one_letter_code
_entity_poly.pdbx_strand_id
1 'polypeptide(L)' 'MLVRGPFELRSPDGELIDPGRSTVALCRCGLSAVKPFCDGTHKIRGFRAPAGGR' A
#
# COMPACT_ATOMS: atom_id res chain seq x y z
N MET A 1 -4.83 -0.35 0.32
CA MET A 1 -5.24 0.84 -0.46
C MET A 1 -4.86 0.57 -1.91
N LEU A 2 -5.76 0.79 -2.87
CA LEU A 2 -5.45 0.58 -4.28
C LEU A 2 -5.04 1.91 -4.93
N VAL A 3 -3.93 1.89 -5.66
CA VAL A 3 -3.44 2.99 -6.48
C VAL A 3 -3.42 2.50 -7.92
N ARG A 4 -3.89 3.31 -8.87
CA ARG A 4 -4.05 2.97 -10.29
C ARG A 4 -3.56 4.12 -11.15
N GLY A 5 -3.01 3.79 -12.32
CA GLY A 5 -2.59 4.76 -13.33
C GLY A 5 -1.10 5.13 -13.20
N PRO A 6 -0.68 6.25 -13.81
CA PRO A 6 0.69 6.75 -13.65
C PRO A 6 0.89 7.28 -12.22
N PHE A 7 1.93 6.81 -11.55
CA PHE A 7 2.36 7.30 -10.24
C PHE A 7 3.86 7.09 -10.07
N GLU A 8 4.48 7.92 -9.23
CA GLU A 8 5.81 7.68 -8.68
C GLU A 8 5.66 7.18 -7.25
N LEU A 9 6.36 6.09 -6.91
CA LEU A 9 6.45 5.61 -5.53
C LEU A 9 7.84 5.94 -4.98
N ARG A 10 7.88 6.60 -3.83
CA ARG A 10 9.12 6.99 -3.15
C ARG A 10 9.17 6.42 -1.74
N SER A 11 10.37 6.01 -1.30
CA SER A 11 10.64 5.71 0.11
C SER A 11 10.63 7.01 0.94
N PRO A 12 10.58 6.92 2.29
CA PRO A 12 10.72 8.11 3.16
C PRO A 12 12.00 8.89 2.90
N ASP A 13 13.07 8.21 2.48
CA ASP A 13 14.37 8.81 2.15
C ASP A 13 14.42 9.39 0.72
N GLY A 14 13.32 9.29 -0.05
CA GLY A 14 13.18 9.85 -1.38
C GLY A 14 13.57 8.94 -2.54
N GLU A 15 14.05 7.73 -2.25
CA GLU A 15 14.43 6.72 -3.26
C GLU A 15 13.22 6.26 -4.07
N LEU A 16 13.39 6.13 -5.39
CA LEU A 16 12.35 5.61 -6.28
C LEU A 16 12.19 4.10 -6.10
N ILE A 17 10.94 3.66 -5.93
CA ILE A 17 10.58 2.26 -5.88
C ILE A 17 9.87 1.91 -7.19
N ASP A 18 10.43 0.97 -7.96
CA ASP A 18 9.75 0.41 -9.14
C ASP A 18 8.67 -0.60 -8.69
N PRO A 19 7.37 -0.31 -8.90
CA PRO A 19 6.30 -1.24 -8.57
C PRO A 19 6.19 -2.41 -9.57
N GLY A 20 6.79 -2.33 -10.75
CA GLY A 20 6.67 -3.30 -11.85
C GLY A 20 5.30 -3.36 -12.52
N ARG A 21 4.36 -2.47 -12.16
CA ARG A 21 2.97 -2.45 -12.64
C ARG A 21 2.28 -1.11 -12.39
N SER A 22 1.31 -0.76 -13.25
CA SER A 22 0.49 0.46 -13.16
C SER A 22 -0.64 0.40 -12.13
N THR A 23 -0.78 -0.72 -11.41
CA THR A 23 -1.77 -0.88 -10.34
C THR A 23 -1.14 -1.62 -9.17
N VAL A 24 -1.12 -0.98 -8.00
CA VAL A 24 -0.56 -1.57 -6.78
C VAL A 24 -1.54 -1.49 -5.63
N ALA A 25 -1.40 -2.42 -4.70
CA ALA A 25 -2.04 -2.34 -3.40
C ALA A 25 -0.99 -1.94 -2.36
N LEU A 26 -1.13 -0.77 -1.76
CA LEU A 26 -0.28 -0.29 -0.67
C LEU A 26 -0.82 -0.74 0.69
N CYS A 27 0.09 -1.11 1.59
CA CYS A 27 -0.22 -1.46 2.96
C CYS A 27 -0.65 -0.20 3.72
N ARG A 28 -1.82 -0.28 4.38
CA ARG A 28 -2.29 0.75 5.32
C ARG A 28 -2.53 0.19 6.72
N CYS A 29 -2.50 -1.14 6.88
CA CYS A 29 -2.73 -1.78 8.17
C CYS A 29 -1.46 -1.93 9.03
N GLY A 30 -0.27 -1.69 8.47
CA GLY A 30 1.02 -1.87 9.16
C GLY A 30 1.51 -3.32 9.27
N LEU A 31 0.67 -4.31 8.92
CA LEU A 31 0.94 -5.74 9.21
C LEU A 31 1.55 -6.53 8.04
N SER A 32 1.71 -5.93 6.86
CA SER A 32 2.27 -6.65 5.72
C SER A 32 3.76 -6.98 5.93
N ALA A 33 4.18 -8.15 5.46
CA ALA A 33 5.58 -8.58 5.41
C ALA A 33 6.34 -8.04 4.18
N VAL A 34 5.61 -7.52 3.17
CA VAL A 34 6.17 -7.03 1.89
C VAL A 34 5.97 -5.52 1.72
N LYS A 35 6.17 -4.75 2.80
CA LYS A 35 6.03 -3.28 2.77
C LYS A 35 6.91 -2.68 1.66
N PRO A 36 6.44 -1.63 0.96
CA PRO A 36 5.21 -0.86 1.21
C PRO A 36 3.93 -1.51 0.65
N PHE A 37 4.03 -2.66 0.00
CA PHE A 37 2.92 -3.33 -0.65
C PHE A 37 2.05 -4.11 0.34
N CYS A 38 0.83 -4.42 -0.10
CA CYS A 38 -0.12 -5.24 0.63
C CYS A 38 -0.05 -6.69 0.15
N ASP A 39 0.20 -7.63 1.08
CA ASP A 39 0.13 -9.09 0.87
C ASP A 39 -1.22 -9.73 1.24
N GLY A 40 -2.18 -8.94 1.72
CA GLY A 40 -3.49 -9.46 2.15
C GLY A 40 -3.59 -9.81 3.64
N THR A 41 -2.51 -9.68 4.42
CA THR A 41 -2.51 -9.92 5.89
C THR A 41 -3.60 -9.14 6.63
N HIS A 42 -4.00 -7.98 6.11
CA HIS A 42 -5.08 -7.17 6.67
C HIS A 42 -6.42 -7.91 6.78
N LYS A 43 -6.69 -8.88 5.90
CA LYS A 43 -7.92 -9.69 5.94
C LYS A 43 -7.90 -10.65 7.12
N ILE A 44 -6.77 -11.34 7.31
CA ILE A 44 -6.58 -12.33 8.38
C ILE A 44 -6.56 -11.64 9.74
N ARG A 45 -5.94 -10.46 9.83
CA ARG A 45 -5.81 -9.69 11.07
C ARG A 45 -7.01 -8.80 11.38
N GLY A 46 -8.05 -8.84 10.54
CA GLY A 46 -9.30 -8.10 10.77
C GLY A 46 -9.14 -6.57 10.76
N PHE A 47 -8.16 -6.03 10.04
CA PHE A 47 -7.98 -4.58 9.95
C PHE A 47 -9.19 -3.93 9.28
N ARG A 48 -9.80 -2.97 9.98
CA ARG A 48 -10.89 -2.13 9.47
C ARG A 48 -10.36 -0.72 9.32
N ALA A 49 -10.36 -0.22 8.08
CA ALA A 49 -10.04 1.18 7.85
C ALA A 49 -11.13 2.05 8.51
N PRO A 50 -10.78 3.17 9.16
CA PRO A 50 -11.77 4.15 9.56
C PRO A 50 -12.56 4.60 8.32
N ALA A 51 -13.87 4.85 8.48
CA ALA A 51 -14.65 5.49 7.44
C ALA A 51 -13.96 6.82 7.09
N GLY A 52 -13.66 7.03 5.81
CA GLY A 52 -12.97 8.22 5.37
C GLY A 52 -13.79 9.46 5.71
N GLY A 53 -13.35 10.23 6.70
CA GLY A 53 -13.75 11.63 6.82
C GLY A 53 -13.22 12.38 5.61
N ARG A 54 -14.06 13.27 5.07
CA ARG A 54 -13.64 14.24 4.04
C ARG A 54 -12.46 15.05 4.51
#